data_AF-A0A8T3SMV9-F1
#
_entry.id   AF-A0A8T3SMV9-F1
#
_cell.length_a   1.000
_cell.length_b   1.000
_cell.length_c   1.000
_cell.angle_alpha   90.00
_cell.angle_beta   90.00
_cell.angle_gamma   90.00
#
_symmetry.space_group_name_H-M   'P 1'
#
loop_
_entity.id
_entity.type
_entity.pdbx_description
1 polymer ?
#
loop_
_entity_poly.entity_id
_entity_poly.type
_entity_poly.pdbx_seq_one_letter_code
_entity_poly.pdbx_strand_id
1 'polypeptide(L)'
;MDVWEAINSVRVIRDFAEQPLSAEHEARILNAARRTGSSKNEQTWAFIVIHDRDHLRELTGVGKYADHIAGAAMAVALVTPDESAGWRNTRMWDLGRAAQSMVLAAWELGIGSAPATSSSRTWLVSCSACRRTGAATTCCRSATPPTRRSSRRRTRPAAGSHSRP
;
A
#
# COMPACT_ATOMS: atom_id res chain seq x y z
N MET A 1 -10.28 -14.43 -4.52
CA MET A 1 -10.50 -13.78 -3.22
C MET A 1 -11.77 -12.96 -3.31
N ASP A 2 -12.66 -13.04 -2.33
CA ASP A 2 -13.82 -12.14 -2.26
C ASP A 2 -13.50 -10.84 -1.50
N VAL A 3 -14.41 -9.87 -1.53
CA VAL A 3 -14.19 -8.54 -0.94
C VAL A 3 -13.98 -8.63 0.58
N TRP A 4 -14.75 -9.45 1.29
CA TRP A 4 -14.65 -9.58 2.74
C TRP A 4 -13.40 -10.33 3.17
N GLU A 5 -13.01 -11.34 2.39
CA GLU A 5 -11.73 -12.01 2.54
C GLU A 5 -10.58 -11.02 2.41
N ALA A 6 -10.59 -10.15 1.40
CA ALA A 6 -9.56 -9.11 1.24
C ALA A 6 -9.53 -8.14 2.43
N ILE A 7 -10.67 -7.58 2.81
CA ILE A 7 -10.79 -6.63 3.93
C ILE A 7 -10.25 -7.23 5.24
N ASN A 8 -10.56 -8.49 5.52
CA ASN A 8 -10.16 -9.15 6.77
C ASN A 8 -8.71 -9.64 6.77
N SER A 9 -8.12 -9.88 5.60
CA SER A 9 -6.81 -10.52 5.49
C SER A 9 -5.66 -9.56 5.19
N VAL A 10 -5.92 -8.41 4.56
CA VAL A 10 -4.88 -7.41 4.24
C VAL A 10 -4.02 -7.09 5.46
N ARG A 11 -2.70 -7.13 5.25
CA ARG A 11 -1.69 -6.74 6.24
C ARG A 11 -0.81 -5.64 5.69
N VAL A 12 -0.44 -4.71 6.57
CA VAL A 12 0.61 -3.73 6.26
C VAL A 12 1.96 -4.41 6.41
N ILE A 13 2.74 -4.44 5.33
CA ILE A 13 4.04 -5.10 5.25
C ILE A 13 5.12 -4.04 5.06
N ARG A 14 6.11 -4.00 5.95
CA ARG A 14 7.18 -3.00 5.97
C ARG A 14 8.58 -3.58 5.77
N ASP A 15 8.67 -4.89 5.57
CA ASP A 15 9.88 -5.60 5.23
C ASP A 15 9.62 -6.35 3.91
N PHE A 16 10.45 -6.09 2.91
CA PHE A 16 10.20 -6.46 1.52
C PHE A 16 11.35 -7.30 0.98
N ALA A 17 11.02 -8.36 0.25
CA ALA A 17 12.01 -9.13 -0.49
C ALA A 17 12.58 -8.33 -1.68
N GLU A 18 13.80 -8.66 -2.11
CA GLU A 18 14.46 -8.01 -3.25
C GLU A 18 13.85 -8.38 -4.63
N GLN A 19 12.84 -9.26 -4.67
CA GLN A 19 12.23 -9.76 -5.90
C GLN A 19 11.42 -8.70 -6.65
N PRO A 20 11.78 -8.32 -7.90
CA PRO A 20 11.07 -7.29 -8.66
C PRO A 20 9.60 -7.67 -8.95
N LEU A 21 8.76 -6.65 -9.15
CA LEU A 21 7.39 -6.85 -9.63
C LEU A 21 7.38 -7.12 -11.13
N SER A 22 6.48 -8.00 -11.59
CA SER A 22 6.21 -8.13 -13.02
C SER A 22 5.46 -6.90 -13.52
N ALA A 23 5.67 -6.53 -14.78
CA ALA A 23 4.96 -5.43 -15.42
C ALA A 23 3.43 -5.63 -15.42
N GLU A 24 2.97 -6.88 -15.50
CA GLU A 24 1.54 -7.22 -15.41
C GLU A 24 0.97 -6.93 -14.02
N HIS A 25 1.67 -7.32 -12.95
CA HIS A 25 1.22 -7.05 -11.59
C HIS A 25 1.20 -5.55 -11.30
N GLU A 26 2.23 -4.83 -11.72
CA GLU A 26 2.30 -3.38 -11.61
C GLU A 26 1.12 -2.72 -12.35
N ALA A 27 0.91 -3.09 -13.62
CA ALA A 27 -0.20 -2.55 -14.41
C ALA A 27 -1.56 -2.85 -13.77
N ARG A 28 -1.74 -4.02 -13.17
CA ARG A 28 -2.98 -4.39 -12.48
C ARG A 28 -3.22 -3.55 -11.23
N ILE A 29 -2.17 -3.31 -10.43
CA ILE A 29 -2.24 -2.44 -9.25
C ILE A 29 -2.59 -1.01 -9.66
N LEU A 30 -1.87 -0.44 -10.63
CA LEU A 30 -2.09 0.95 -11.08
C LEU A 30 -3.48 1.12 -11.71
N ASN A 31 -3.96 0.13 -12.46
CA ASN A 31 -5.32 0.16 -13.02
C ASN A 31 -6.40 0.12 -11.94
N ALA A 32 -6.15 -0.48 -10.76
CA ALA A 32 -7.10 -0.46 -9.65
C ALA A 32 -7.31 0.98 -9.12
N ALA A 33 -6.23 1.77 -8.99
CA ALA A 33 -6.35 3.19 -8.69
C ALA A 33 -7.10 3.94 -9.80
N ARG A 34 -6.73 3.74 -11.07
CA ARG A 34 -7.37 4.42 -12.21
C ARG A 34 -8.88 4.17 -12.32
N ARG A 35 -9.35 3.01 -11.86
CA ARG A 35 -10.78 2.64 -11.85
C ARG A 35 -11.54 3.14 -10.64
N THR A 36 -10.87 3.74 -9.66
CA THR A 36 -11.52 4.30 -8.49
C THR A 36 -12.36 5.52 -8.90
N GLY A 37 -13.57 5.64 -8.35
CA GLY A 37 -14.39 6.84 -8.54
C GLY A 37 -13.84 8.04 -7.77
N SER A 38 -13.97 9.23 -8.35
CA SER A 38 -13.62 10.52 -7.75
C SER A 38 -14.83 11.45 -7.67
N SER A 39 -14.75 12.47 -6.82
CA SER A 39 -15.77 13.53 -6.76
C SER A 39 -15.95 14.17 -8.14
N LYS A 40 -17.21 14.28 -8.56
CA LYS A 40 -17.62 14.79 -9.89
C LYS A 40 -16.93 14.09 -11.06
N ASN A 41 -16.33 12.92 -10.83
CA ASN A 41 -15.49 12.21 -11.79
C ASN A 41 -14.33 13.07 -12.36
N GLU A 42 -13.85 14.06 -11.61
CA GLU A 42 -12.79 14.97 -12.07
C GLU A 42 -11.43 14.26 -12.19
N GLN A 43 -11.21 13.20 -11.40
CA GLN A 43 -9.97 12.41 -11.38
C GLN A 43 -8.74 13.31 -11.25
N THR A 44 -8.83 14.31 -10.36
CA THR A 44 -7.82 15.33 -10.09
C THR A 44 -6.64 14.73 -9.30
N TRP A 45 -6.02 13.71 -9.87
CA TRP A 45 -4.88 13.00 -9.32
C TRP A 45 -3.86 12.64 -10.40
N ALA A 46 -2.66 12.33 -9.96
CA ALA A 46 -1.66 11.63 -10.76
C ALA A 46 -0.99 10.57 -9.89
N PHE A 47 -0.39 9.58 -10.56
CA PHE A 47 0.32 8.49 -9.91
C PHE A 47 1.72 8.44 -10.52
N ILE A 48 2.75 8.69 -9.71
CA ILE A 48 4.15 8.61 -10.18
C ILE A 48 4.75 7.33 -9.70
N VAL A 49 5.18 6.51 -10.64
CA VAL A 49 5.77 5.23 -10.33
C VAL A 49 7.29 5.39 -10.23
N ILE A 50 7.87 4.88 -9.15
CA ILE A 50 9.29 5.05 -8.82
C ILE A 50 9.89 3.69 -8.55
N HIS A 51 10.75 3.22 -9.46
CA HIS A 51 11.48 1.94 -9.34
C HIS A 51 12.95 2.12 -8.95
N ASP A 52 13.51 3.29 -9.28
CA ASP A 52 14.92 3.58 -9.09
C ASP A 52 15.30 3.48 -7.60
N ARG A 53 16.33 2.68 -7.32
CA ARG A 53 16.72 2.33 -5.94
C ARG A 53 17.23 3.54 -5.17
N ASP A 54 17.89 4.48 -5.83
CA ASP A 54 18.42 5.67 -5.18
C ASP A 54 17.29 6.65 -4.88
N HIS A 55 16.34 6.84 -5.79
CA HIS A 55 15.12 7.60 -5.51
C HIS A 55 14.28 6.96 -4.39
N LEU A 56 14.16 5.63 -4.33
CA LEU A 56 13.47 4.94 -3.23
C LEU A 56 14.15 5.17 -1.87
N ARG A 57 15.49 5.27 -1.84
CA ARG A 57 16.24 5.61 -0.63
C ARG A 57 16.03 7.07 -0.24
N GLU A 58 16.04 7.99 -1.19
CA GLU A 58 15.72 9.41 -0.93
C GLU A 58 14.33 9.58 -0.33
N LEU A 59 13.36 8.78 -0.77
CA LEU A 59 11.99 8.82 -0.26
C LEU A 59 11.86 8.43 1.22
N THR A 60 12.85 7.79 1.84
CA THR A 60 12.82 7.55 3.29
C THR A 60 12.79 8.84 4.09
N GLY A 61 13.31 9.94 3.53
CA GLY A 61 13.30 11.26 4.14
C GLY A 61 11.95 11.99 4.14
N VAL A 62 10.90 11.45 3.48
CA VAL A 62 9.61 12.15 3.36
C VAL A 62 8.81 12.19 4.67
N GLY A 63 9.12 11.33 5.63
CA GLY A 63 8.44 11.27 6.91
C GLY A 63 9.13 10.35 7.91
N LYS A 64 8.85 10.58 9.21
CA LYS A 64 9.47 9.88 10.34
C LYS A 64 9.35 8.35 10.31
N TYR A 65 8.38 7.81 9.59
CA TYR A 65 8.07 6.37 9.56
C TYR A 65 8.13 5.77 8.15
N ALA A 66 8.91 6.40 7.25
CA ALA A 66 8.98 6.07 5.84
C ALA A 66 10.18 5.17 5.46
N ASP A 67 10.99 4.71 6.42
CA ASP A 67 12.22 3.92 6.17
C ASP A 67 11.99 2.67 5.32
N HIS A 68 10.81 2.05 5.44
CA HIS A 68 10.42 0.87 4.68
C HIS A 68 10.38 1.09 3.16
N ILE A 69 10.26 2.33 2.68
CA ILE A 69 10.22 2.64 1.24
C ILE A 69 11.52 2.23 0.55
N ALA A 70 12.67 2.34 1.22
CA ALA A 70 13.95 1.94 0.65
C ALA A 70 13.99 0.44 0.29
N GLY A 71 13.21 -0.41 0.94
CA GLY A 71 13.10 -1.85 0.63
C GLY A 71 12.13 -2.18 -0.50
N ALA A 72 11.24 -1.27 -0.89
CA ALA A 72 10.15 -1.55 -1.82
C ALA A 72 10.62 -1.79 -3.28
N ALA A 73 9.78 -2.40 -4.12
CA ALA A 73 10.04 -2.56 -5.58
C ALA A 73 9.85 -1.27 -6.30
N MET A 74 8.85 -0.59 -5.78
CA MET A 74 8.15 0.44 -6.44
C MET A 74 7.46 1.23 -5.35
N ALA A 75 7.56 2.54 -5.46
CA ALA A 75 6.71 3.46 -4.75
C ALA A 75 5.78 4.15 -5.75
N VAL A 76 4.54 4.43 -5.34
CA VAL A 76 3.58 5.14 -6.16
C VAL A 76 3.28 6.49 -5.52
N ALA A 77 3.79 7.59 -6.05
CA ALA A 77 3.49 8.94 -5.60
C ALA A 77 2.05 9.35 -5.97
N LEU A 78 1.12 9.49 -5.02
CA LEU A 78 -0.26 9.94 -5.23
C LEU A 78 -0.37 11.48 -5.12
N VAL A 79 -0.64 12.12 -6.24
CA VAL A 79 -0.57 13.58 -6.34
C VAL A 79 -1.92 14.17 -6.54
N THR A 80 -2.09 15.42 -6.12
CA THR A 80 -3.20 16.24 -6.60
C THR A 80 -2.70 17.68 -6.81
N PRO A 81 -3.12 18.39 -7.87
CA PRO A 81 -2.80 19.80 -8.04
C PRO A 81 -3.36 20.65 -6.87
N ASP A 82 -2.78 21.85 -6.73
CA ASP A 82 -2.84 22.77 -5.58
C ASP A 82 -4.07 22.62 -4.66
N GLU A 83 -3.79 22.43 -3.37
CA GLU A 83 -4.75 22.34 -2.27
C GLU A 83 -5.35 23.71 -1.88
N SER A 84 -5.14 24.75 -2.68
CA SER A 84 -5.68 26.10 -2.49
C SER A 84 -7.22 26.09 -2.51
N ALA A 85 -7.79 26.17 -1.31
CA ALA A 85 -9.18 26.49 -0.92
C ALA A 85 -10.34 25.68 -1.56
N GLY A 86 -11.10 25.00 -0.70
CA GLY A 86 -12.41 24.42 -0.97
C GLY A 86 -12.45 22.90 -1.15
N TRP A 87 -11.49 22.33 -1.89
CA TRP A 87 -11.57 20.93 -2.36
C TRP A 87 -10.52 19.98 -1.78
N ARG A 88 -9.67 20.46 -0.86
CA ARG A 88 -8.57 19.69 -0.28
C ARG A 88 -9.04 18.34 0.31
N ASN A 89 -10.02 18.39 1.21
CA ASN A 89 -10.49 17.19 1.90
C ASN A 89 -11.11 16.17 0.92
N THR A 90 -11.84 16.67 -0.08
CA THR A 90 -12.40 15.84 -1.16
C THR A 90 -11.31 15.14 -1.96
N ARG A 91 -10.27 15.89 -2.37
CA ARG A 91 -9.15 15.33 -3.14
C ARG A 91 -8.34 14.32 -2.31
N MET A 92 -8.07 14.63 -1.04
CA MET A 92 -7.38 13.69 -0.14
C MET A 92 -8.20 12.41 0.09
N TRP A 93 -9.53 12.53 0.19
CA TRP A 93 -10.43 11.37 0.27
C TRP A 93 -10.37 10.51 -0.99
N ASP A 94 -10.43 11.13 -2.15
CA ASP A 94 -10.32 10.48 -3.46
C ASP A 94 -8.98 9.74 -3.61
N LEU A 95 -7.87 10.35 -3.20
CA LEU A 95 -6.55 9.71 -3.15
C LEU A 95 -6.52 8.52 -2.17
N GLY A 96 -7.15 8.65 -1.00
CA GLY A 96 -7.25 7.55 -0.03
C GLY A 96 -8.01 6.34 -0.59
N ARG A 97 -9.07 6.58 -1.36
CA ARG A 97 -9.80 5.51 -2.08
C ARG A 97 -8.93 4.85 -3.15
N ALA A 98 -8.17 5.63 -3.92
CA ALA A 98 -7.26 5.11 -4.93
C ALA A 98 -6.14 4.27 -4.30
N ALA A 99 -5.56 4.76 -3.19
CA ALA A 99 -4.57 4.02 -2.40
C ALA A 99 -5.14 2.69 -1.89
N GLN A 100 -6.32 2.69 -1.29
CA GLN A 100 -6.95 1.47 -0.79
C GLN A 100 -7.24 0.46 -1.91
N SER A 101 -7.64 0.93 -3.09
CA SER A 101 -7.86 0.06 -4.25
C SER A 101 -6.56 -0.60 -4.73
N MET A 102 -5.45 0.14 -4.73
CA MET A 102 -4.12 -0.42 -5.00
C MET A 102 -3.70 -1.45 -3.97
N VAL A 103 -3.92 -1.19 -2.68
CA VAL A 103 -3.61 -2.11 -1.58
C VAL A 103 -4.38 -3.43 -1.73
N LEU A 104 -5.67 -3.37 -2.05
CA LEU A 104 -6.49 -4.57 -2.23
C LEU A 104 -6.10 -5.36 -3.48
N ALA A 105 -5.84 -4.68 -4.60
CA ALA A 105 -5.36 -5.33 -5.83
C ALA A 105 -3.98 -5.96 -5.64
N ALA A 106 -3.09 -5.28 -4.92
CA ALA A 106 -1.81 -5.85 -4.51
C ALA A 106 -2.04 -7.11 -3.67
N TRP A 107 -2.87 -7.04 -2.64
CA TRP A 107 -3.10 -8.18 -1.75
C TRP A 107 -3.68 -9.41 -2.47
N GLU A 108 -4.59 -9.20 -3.43
CA GLU A 108 -5.10 -10.27 -4.31
C GLU A 108 -3.96 -11.02 -5.02
N LEU A 109 -2.91 -10.31 -5.44
CA LEU A 109 -1.75 -10.85 -6.13
C LEU A 109 -0.68 -11.43 -5.20
N GLY A 110 -0.93 -11.49 -3.88
CA GLY A 110 0.09 -11.81 -2.89
C GLY A 110 1.13 -10.69 -2.77
N ILE A 111 0.70 -9.45 -2.95
CA ILE A 111 1.50 -8.23 -2.88
C ILE A 111 1.19 -7.43 -1.63
N GLY A 112 2.18 -7.35 -0.74
CA GLY A 112 2.14 -6.54 0.46
C GLY A 112 2.28 -5.07 0.12
N SER A 113 1.89 -4.24 1.05
CA SER A 113 1.94 -2.80 0.83
C SER A 113 2.01 -2.10 2.16
N ALA A 114 2.59 -0.91 2.13
CA ALA A 114 2.60 -0.03 3.26
C ALA A 114 2.36 1.40 2.79
N PRO A 115 1.26 2.01 3.26
CA PRO A 115 1.09 3.45 3.14
C PRO A 115 2.17 4.16 3.96
N ALA A 116 2.73 5.22 3.37
CA ALA A 116 3.66 6.12 4.03
C ALA A 116 3.11 7.54 3.90
N THR A 117 2.92 8.24 5.01
CA THR A 117 2.44 9.62 4.97
C THR A 117 3.63 10.56 5.02
N SER A 118 3.74 11.47 4.04
CA SER A 118 4.72 12.54 4.08
C SER A 118 4.21 13.70 4.94
N SER A 119 5.00 14.13 5.91
CA SER A 119 4.74 15.35 6.70
C SER A 119 5.22 16.62 5.98
N SER A 120 6.06 16.47 4.96
CA SER A 120 6.85 17.54 4.37
C SER A 120 6.37 17.84 2.94
N ARG A 121 5.61 18.93 2.74
CA ARG A 121 5.16 19.39 1.39
C ARG A 121 6.34 19.69 0.44
N THR A 122 7.46 20.16 0.99
CA THR A 122 8.60 20.69 0.23
C THR A 122 9.42 19.61 -0.47
N TRP A 123 9.44 18.38 0.06
CA TRP A 123 10.32 17.32 -0.45
C TRP A 123 9.90 16.79 -1.83
N LEU A 124 8.61 16.77 -2.13
CA LEU A 124 8.10 16.22 -3.40
C LEU A 124 8.32 17.19 -4.55
N VAL A 125 8.46 18.48 -4.27
CA VAL A 125 8.84 19.48 -5.28
C VAL A 125 10.36 19.53 -5.45
N SER A 126 11.13 19.03 -4.48
CA SER A 126 12.61 19.02 -4.49
C SER A 126 13.23 17.68 -4.88
N CYS A 127 12.51 16.56 -4.80
CA CYS A 127 13.02 15.26 -5.22
C CYS A 127 13.23 15.27 -6.74
N SER A 128 14.41 14.85 -7.22
CA SER A 128 14.74 14.77 -8.65
C SER A 128 13.72 13.95 -9.45
N ALA A 129 13.14 12.91 -8.85
CA ALA A 129 12.11 12.07 -9.44
C ALA A 129 10.74 12.78 -9.56
N CYS A 130 10.35 13.59 -8.58
CA CYS A 130 9.08 14.33 -8.59
C CYS A 130 9.18 15.76 -9.15
N ARG A 131 10.38 16.30 -9.40
CA ARG A 131 10.55 17.61 -10.04
C ARG A 131 9.92 17.71 -11.43
N ARG A 132 9.69 16.58 -12.10
CA ARG A 132 8.97 16.53 -13.38
C ARG A 132 7.44 16.51 -13.24
N THR A 133 6.90 16.22 -12.06
CA THR A 133 5.47 15.98 -11.81
C THR A 133 5.26 16.02 -10.27
N GLY A 134 4.66 17.07 -9.67
CA GLY A 134 4.58 17.21 -8.19
C GLY A 134 3.61 16.22 -7.50
N ALA A 135 3.93 15.64 -6.29
CA ALA A 135 3.34 14.34 -5.86
C ALA A 135 3.50 13.61 -4.47
N ALA A 136 2.41 13.31 -3.70
CA ALA A 136 2.19 12.50 -2.44
C ALA A 136 2.19 10.93 -2.35
N THR A 137 3.25 10.18 -2.00
CA THR A 137 3.37 8.69 -2.13
C THR A 137 2.61 7.68 -1.24
N THR A 138 2.20 6.53 -1.83
CA THR A 138 1.79 5.22 -1.26
C THR A 138 2.58 4.08 -1.92
N CYS A 139 3.13 3.12 -1.15
CA CYS A 139 4.05 2.07 -1.62
C CYS A 139 3.40 0.66 -1.64
N CYS A 140 3.58 -0.14 -2.70
CA CYS A 140 3.12 -1.55 -2.79
C CYS A 140 4.21 -2.50 -3.38
N ARG A 141 4.50 -3.67 -2.76
CA ARG A 141 5.30 -4.82 -3.29
C ARG A 141 4.88 -6.21 -2.72
N SER A 142 4.90 -7.28 -3.55
CA SER A 142 4.81 -8.73 -3.26
C SER A 142 5.16 -9.10 -1.81
N ALA A 143 4.17 -9.50 -1.02
CA ALA A 143 4.34 -10.13 0.28
C ALA A 143 3.63 -11.48 0.19
N THR A 144 4.44 -12.51 0.04
CA THR A 144 3.97 -13.87 0.22
C THR A 144 3.43 -14.00 1.65
N PRO A 145 2.15 -14.37 1.86
CA PRO A 145 1.64 -14.58 3.21
C PRO A 145 2.44 -15.72 3.88
N PRO A 146 2.80 -15.60 5.17
CA PRO A 146 3.53 -16.66 5.85
C PRO A 146 2.71 -17.95 5.82
N THR A 147 3.30 -19.04 5.32
CA THR A 147 2.68 -20.36 5.29
C THR A 147 2.30 -20.78 6.70
N ARG A 148 1.02 -21.13 6.87
CA ARG A 148 0.39 -21.56 8.12
C ARG A 148 1.19 -22.70 8.75
N ARG A 149 1.93 -22.41 9.83
CA ARG A 149 2.63 -23.42 10.64
C ARG A 149 1.57 -24.36 11.21
N SER A 150 1.62 -25.65 10.84
CA SER A 150 0.67 -26.66 11.31
C SER A 150 0.75 -26.76 12.84
N SER A 151 -0.28 -26.27 13.54
CA SER A 151 -0.45 -26.54 14.97
C SER A 151 -0.72 -28.04 15.12
N ARG A 152 0.28 -28.79 15.60
CA ARG A 152 0.08 -30.15 16.09
C ARG A 152 -1.07 -30.12 17.09
N ARG A 153 -2.16 -30.84 16.78
CA ARG A 153 -3.23 -31.15 17.73
C ARG A 153 -2.59 -31.78 18.97
N ARG A 154 -2.60 -31.06 20.10
CA ARG A 154 -2.52 -31.70 21.40
C ARG A 154 -3.90 -32.30 21.68
N THR A 155 -4.02 -33.60 21.47
CA THR A 155 -5.14 -34.39 21.99
C THR A 155 -5.16 -34.27 23.51
N ARG A 156 -6.24 -33.70 24.07
CA ARG A 156 -6.55 -33.80 25.50
C ARG A 156 -7.00 -35.23 25.80
N PRO A 157 -6.54 -35.89 26.88
CA PRO A 157 -7.14 -37.14 27.34
C PRO A 157 -8.54 -36.88 27.87
N ALA A 158 -9.44 -37.86 27.67
CA ALA A 158 -10.82 -37.82 28.15
C ALA A 158 -10.88 -37.71 29.68
N ALA A 159 -11.73 -36.81 30.17
CA ALA A 159 -12.04 -36.70 31.60
C ALA A 159 -12.93 -37.87 32.02
N GLY A 160 -12.49 -38.62 33.02
CA GLY A 160 -13.21 -39.73 33.61
C GLY A 160 -14.48 -39.29 34.34
N SER A 161 -15.49 -40.15 34.25
CA SER A 161 -16.74 -40.12 35.00
C SER A 161 -16.48 -40.07 36.51
N HIS A 162 -17.04 -39.09 37.20
CA HIS A 162 -17.25 -39.14 38.65
C HIS A 162 -18.74 -38.93 38.93
N SER A 163 -19.38 -40.05 39.26
CA SER A 163 -20.62 -40.15 40.03
C SER A 163 -20.49 -39.39 41.35
N ARG A 164 -21.53 -38.65 41.73
CA ARG A 164 -21.69 -38.07 43.08
C ARG A 164 -22.86 -38.75 43.80
N PRO A 165 -22.79 -38.85 45.14
CA PRO A 165 -23.73 -39.57 45.99
C PRO A 165 -25.08 -38.88 46.14
#